data_AF-A0A644YXZ6-F1
#
_entry.id   AF-A0A644YXZ6-F1
#
_cell.length_a   1.000
_cell.length_b   1.000
_cell.length_c   1.000
_cell.angle_alpha   90.00
_cell.angle_beta   90.00
_cell.angle_gamma   90.00
#
_symmetry.space_group_name_H-M   'P 1'
#
loop_
_entity.id
_entity.type
_entity.pdbx_description
1 polymer ?
#
loop_
_entity_poly.entity_id
_entity_poly.type
_entity_poly.pdbx_seq_one_letter_code
_entity_poly.pdbx_strand_id
1 'polypeptide(L)'
;MAALFADLPDYCCLVFVYDVLEYKPDARTKLASTVKSNGLAVKFVRQDQDDLVDWIFRRFRALGHDIDTKDAQYLIFLCGDLMNGLASEIGKIGTYASQRRVTREDIDAVAIPVLDAVVFQMTDAMARGDFDKAAAVMGDLLHMQEQPIKLLSVIGRQMRQLYSARLALEQKKGTAYLMELWGMKSSYPAEKLLEAARRFSLPWCRNAVIRCAQTDLAMKSVTGADAESLLVSLLLELANHKRK
;
A
#
# COMPACT_ATOMS: atom_id res chain seq x y z
N MET A 1 -9.85 40.90 -8.65
CA MET A 1 -10.23 39.59 -8.07
C MET A 1 -11.74 39.41 -8.08
N ALA A 2 -12.55 40.15 -7.30
CA ALA A 2 -14.01 40.05 -7.40
C ALA A 2 -14.56 40.37 -8.82
N ALA A 3 -14.00 41.39 -9.48
CA ALA A 3 -14.32 41.71 -10.88
C ALA A 3 -14.01 40.56 -11.86
N LEU A 4 -12.98 39.75 -11.59
CA LEU A 4 -12.62 38.62 -12.45
C LEU A 4 -13.70 37.54 -12.44
N PHE A 5 -14.38 37.32 -11.31
CA PHE A 5 -15.47 36.35 -11.20
C PHE A 5 -16.80 36.91 -11.72
N ALA A 6 -17.01 38.23 -11.62
CA ALA A 6 -18.21 38.89 -12.12
C ALA A 6 -18.25 38.98 -13.66
N ASP A 7 -17.08 39.02 -14.31
CA ASP A 7 -16.95 39.02 -15.78
C ASP A 7 -16.98 37.61 -16.40
N LEU A 8 -17.06 36.54 -15.60
CA LEU A 8 -17.19 35.19 -16.13
C LEU A 8 -18.60 34.99 -16.71
N PRO A 9 -18.72 34.50 -17.95
CA PRO A 9 -20.02 34.16 -18.52
C PRO A 9 -20.71 33.05 -17.71
N ASP A 10 -22.04 33.06 -17.67
CA ASP A 10 -22.86 32.08 -16.93
C ASP A 10 -22.62 30.61 -17.35
N TYR A 11 -22.10 30.39 -18.55
CA TYR A 11 -21.75 29.06 -19.07
C TYR A 11 -20.33 28.60 -18.69
N CYS A 12 -19.55 29.44 -17.99
CA CYS A 12 -18.18 29.13 -17.61
C CYS A 12 -18.13 28.54 -16.20
N CYS A 13 -17.62 27.31 -16.06
CA CYS A 13 -17.26 26.73 -14.77
C CYS A 13 -15.75 26.85 -14.55
N LEU A 14 -15.33 27.70 -13.61
CA LEU A 14 -13.92 27.85 -13.25
C LEU A 14 -13.55 26.89 -12.12
N VAL A 15 -12.54 26.04 -12.36
CA VAL A 15 -12.04 25.07 -11.39
C VAL A 15 -10.60 25.42 -11.02
N PHE A 16 -10.35 25.62 -9.73
CA PHE A 16 -8.99 25.71 -9.19
C PHE A 16 -8.61 24.35 -8.60
N VAL A 17 -7.54 23.76 -9.13
CA VAL A 17 -7.00 22.49 -8.64
C VAL A 17 -5.72 22.76 -7.85
N TYR A 18 -5.70 22.29 -6.61
CA TYR A 18 -4.54 22.34 -5.71
C TYR A 18 -4.11 20.91 -5.40
N ASP A 19 -3.34 20.31 -6.32
CA ASP A 19 -2.87 18.92 -6.25
C ASP A 19 -1.40 18.81 -5.78
N VAL A 20 -0.59 19.86 -5.95
CA VAL A 20 0.82 19.90 -5.51
C VAL A 20 0.99 20.45 -4.08
N LEU A 21 0.15 21.41 -3.67
CA LEU A 21 0.24 22.09 -2.38
C LEU A 21 -1.11 22.10 -1.67
N GLU A 22 -1.11 21.91 -0.35
CA GLU A 22 -2.34 22.02 0.42
C GLU A 22 -2.90 23.45 0.32
N TYR A 23 -4.14 23.56 -0.13
CA TYR A 23 -4.86 24.83 -0.10
C TYR A 23 -5.20 25.20 1.34
N LYS A 24 -4.48 26.19 1.88
CA LYS A 24 -4.75 26.81 3.19
C LYS A 24 -5.37 28.19 2.96
N PRO A 25 -6.72 28.31 2.94
CA PRO A 25 -7.37 29.59 2.72
C PRO A 25 -7.05 30.54 3.89
N ASP A 26 -6.42 31.67 3.61
CA ASP A 26 -6.36 32.78 4.55
C ASP A 26 -7.67 33.57 4.44
N ALA A 27 -8.53 33.43 5.45
CA ALA A 27 -9.84 34.07 5.53
C ALA A 27 -9.79 35.61 5.44
N ARG A 28 -8.62 36.23 5.65
CA ARG A 28 -8.41 37.68 5.50
C ARG A 28 -8.22 38.10 4.04
N THR A 29 -7.99 37.15 3.13
CA THR A 29 -7.77 37.45 1.71
C THR A 29 -9.08 37.64 0.96
N LYS A 30 -9.09 38.61 0.04
CA LYS A 30 -10.24 38.85 -0.85
C LYS A 30 -10.58 37.63 -1.73
N LEU A 31 -9.60 36.79 -2.05
CA LEU A 31 -9.83 35.56 -2.82
C LEU A 31 -10.64 34.54 -2.02
N ALA A 32 -10.22 34.25 -0.78
CA ALA A 32 -10.92 33.29 0.08
C ALA A 32 -12.37 33.72 0.36
N SER A 33 -12.62 35.01 0.60
CA SER A 33 -13.99 35.52 0.76
C SER A 33 -14.81 35.44 -0.53
N THR A 34 -14.21 35.71 -1.69
CA THR A 34 -14.92 35.63 -2.98
C THR A 34 -15.31 34.20 -3.35
N VAL A 35 -14.39 33.24 -3.16
CA VAL A 35 -14.65 31.81 -3.41
C VAL A 35 -15.73 31.29 -2.44
N LYS A 36 -15.69 31.70 -1.17
CA LYS A 36 -16.71 31.30 -0.18
C LYS A 36 -18.11 31.80 -0.54
N SER A 37 -18.23 32.99 -1.13
CA SER A 37 -19.54 33.57 -1.47
C SER A 37 -20.10 33.12 -2.82
N ASN A 38 -19.24 32.72 -3.77
CA ASN A 38 -19.66 32.46 -5.17
C ASN A 38 -19.28 31.05 -5.67
N GLY A 39 -18.73 30.19 -4.83
CA GLY A 39 -18.24 28.88 -5.24
C GLY A 39 -18.27 27.85 -4.13
N LEU A 40 -17.73 26.68 -4.43
CA LEU A 40 -17.62 25.55 -3.51
C LEU A 40 -16.16 25.13 -3.39
N ALA A 41 -15.68 25.01 -2.15
CA ALA A 41 -14.40 24.40 -1.86
C ALA A 41 -14.62 22.93 -1.47
N VAL A 42 -14.10 22.01 -2.28
CA VAL A 42 -14.15 20.56 -2.01
C VAL A 42 -12.76 20.09 -1.61
N LYS A 43 -12.64 19.51 -0.41
CA LYS A 43 -11.35 18.97 0.07
C LYS A 43 -11.25 17.50 -0.31
N PHE A 44 -10.29 17.17 -1.16
CA PHE A 44 -9.94 15.78 -1.48
C PHE A 44 -8.90 15.28 -0.47
N VAL A 45 -9.38 14.73 0.65
CA VAL A 45 -8.51 14.09 1.64
C VAL A 45 -8.40 12.60 1.37
N ARG A 46 -7.22 12.04 1.64
CA ARG A 46 -7.06 10.59 1.73
C ARG A 46 -7.94 10.09 2.87
N GLN A 47 -8.83 9.15 2.56
CA GLN A 47 -9.78 8.61 3.52
C GLN A 47 -9.04 7.78 4.57
N ASP A 48 -9.56 7.74 5.79
CA ASP A 48 -9.12 6.74 6.75
C ASP A 48 -9.71 5.36 6.40
N GLN A 49 -9.34 4.35 7.17
CA GLN A 49 -9.73 2.97 6.88
C GLN A 49 -11.25 2.77 6.97
N ASP A 50 -11.91 3.37 7.95
CA ASP A 50 -13.34 3.15 8.21
C ASP A 50 -14.18 3.82 7.12
N ASP A 51 -13.85 5.07 6.78
CA ASP A 51 -14.46 5.79 5.65
C ASP A 51 -14.28 5.04 4.33
N LEU A 52 -13.10 4.44 4.12
CA LEU A 52 -12.79 3.69 2.91
C LEU A 52 -13.56 2.37 2.84
N VAL A 53 -13.72 1.67 3.96
CA VAL A 53 -14.56 0.45 4.04
C VAL A 53 -16.02 0.79 3.73
N ASP A 54 -16.57 1.85 4.32
CA ASP A 54 -17.94 2.30 4.04
C ASP A 54 -18.12 2.74 2.58
N TRP A 55 -17.09 3.34 2.00
CA TRP A 55 -17.08 3.64 0.57
C TRP A 55 -17.07 2.38 -0.30
N ILE A 56 -16.27 1.37 0.04
CA ILE A 56 -16.24 0.06 -0.66
C ILE A 56 -17.61 -0.61 -0.59
N PHE A 57 -18.26 -0.62 0.57
CA PHE A 57 -19.62 -1.17 0.73
C PHE A 57 -20.62 -0.50 -0.20
N ARG A 58 -20.62 0.83 -0.27
CA ARG A 58 -21.51 1.57 -1.18
C ARG A 58 -21.24 1.25 -2.65
N ARG A 59 -19.96 1.08 -3.02
CA ARG A 59 -19.56 0.74 -4.40
C ARG A 59 -20.01 -0.65 -4.81
N PHE A 60 -19.82 -1.66 -3.97
CA PHE A 60 -20.33 -3.02 -4.28
C PHE A 60 -21.85 -3.05 -4.32
N ARG A 61 -22.54 -2.35 -3.41
CA ARG A 61 -24.02 -2.27 -3.43
C ARG A 61 -24.55 -1.65 -4.72
N ALA A 62 -23.87 -0.64 -5.26
CA ALA A 62 -24.22 -0.04 -6.54
C ALA A 62 -24.07 -1.03 -7.72
N LEU A 63 -23.25 -2.07 -7.57
CA LEU A 63 -23.08 -3.17 -8.52
C LEU A 63 -24.01 -4.37 -8.23
N GLY A 64 -24.88 -4.29 -7.22
CA GLY A 64 -25.76 -5.39 -6.82
C GLY A 64 -25.10 -6.42 -5.89
N HIS A 65 -23.90 -6.13 -5.38
CA HIS A 65 -23.14 -7.02 -4.50
C HIS A 65 -23.03 -6.47 -3.07
N ASP A 66 -22.71 -7.36 -2.14
CA ASP A 66 -22.37 -7.04 -0.76
C ASP A 66 -20.98 -7.64 -0.44
N ILE A 67 -20.22 -7.03 0.46
CA ILE A 67 -18.92 -7.52 0.94
C ILE A 67 -18.86 -7.31 2.46
N ASP A 68 -18.13 -8.16 3.19
CA ASP A 68 -17.95 -7.96 4.62
C ASP A 68 -16.74 -7.07 4.95
N THR A 69 -16.65 -6.65 6.21
CA THR A 69 -15.57 -5.78 6.68
C THR A 69 -14.19 -6.41 6.51
N LYS A 70 -14.03 -7.72 6.73
CA LYS A 70 -12.72 -8.38 6.67
C LYS A 70 -12.22 -8.44 5.23
N ASP A 71 -13.10 -8.75 4.29
CA ASP A 71 -12.79 -8.82 2.87
C ASP A 71 -12.58 -7.42 2.28
N ALA A 72 -13.31 -6.39 2.75
CA ALA A 72 -13.05 -5.00 2.38
C ALA A 72 -11.69 -4.50 2.89
N GLN A 73 -11.34 -4.79 4.15
CA GLN A 73 -10.01 -4.47 4.70
C GLN A 73 -8.89 -5.20 3.97
N TYR A 74 -9.15 -6.46 3.58
CA TYR A 74 -8.22 -7.20 2.76
C TYR A 74 -8.05 -6.57 1.37
N LEU A 75 -9.13 -6.18 0.71
CA LEU A 75 -9.07 -5.51 -0.59
C LEU A 75 -8.22 -4.24 -0.53
N ILE A 76 -8.38 -3.43 0.53
CA ILE A 76 -7.55 -2.24 0.78
C ILE A 76 -6.06 -2.64 0.92
N PHE A 77 -5.78 -3.70 1.69
CA PHE A 77 -4.41 -4.18 1.84
C PHE A 77 -3.82 -4.69 0.52
N LEU A 78 -4.61 -5.41 -0.28
CA LEU A 78 -4.18 -6.04 -1.52
C LEU A 78 -3.95 -5.01 -2.63
N CYS A 79 -4.87 -4.06 -2.79
CA CYS A 79 -4.92 -3.14 -3.93
C CYS A 79 -4.48 -1.70 -3.57
N GLY A 80 -4.16 -1.44 -2.30
CA GLY A 80 -3.87 -0.11 -1.79
C GLY A 80 -5.13 0.66 -1.40
N ASP A 81 -4.93 1.84 -0.81
CA ASP A 81 -5.98 2.69 -0.23
C ASP A 81 -6.39 3.87 -1.14
N LEU A 82 -5.86 3.92 -2.36
CA LEU A 82 -6.23 4.95 -3.32
C LEU A 82 -7.56 4.59 -3.98
N MET A 83 -8.55 5.46 -3.82
CA MET A 83 -9.93 5.23 -4.27
C MET A 83 -10.04 5.03 -5.80
N ASN A 84 -9.17 5.63 -6.60
CA ASN A 84 -9.15 5.44 -8.06
C ASN A 84 -8.75 4.00 -8.44
N GLY A 85 -7.70 3.47 -7.81
CA GLY A 85 -7.28 2.08 -7.97
C GLY A 85 -8.37 1.13 -7.48
N LEU A 86 -8.83 1.33 -6.24
CA LEU A 86 -9.90 0.51 -5.67
C LEU A 86 -11.18 0.52 -6.51
N ALA A 87 -11.58 1.65 -7.10
CA ALA A 87 -12.78 1.70 -7.94
C ALA A 87 -12.68 0.77 -9.16
N SER A 88 -11.50 0.70 -9.79
CA SER A 88 -11.23 -0.21 -10.90
C SER A 88 -11.30 -1.67 -10.45
N GLU A 89 -10.67 -1.99 -9.33
CA GLU A 89 -10.64 -3.34 -8.78
C GLU A 89 -12.05 -3.82 -8.36
N ILE A 90 -12.82 -2.95 -7.69
CA ILE A 90 -14.22 -3.23 -7.34
C ILE A 90 -15.07 -3.51 -8.58
N GLY A 91 -14.86 -2.76 -9.67
CA GLY A 91 -15.56 -3.00 -10.94
C GLY A 91 -15.26 -4.39 -11.53
N LYS A 92 -13.99 -4.81 -11.51
CA LYS A 92 -13.59 -6.15 -11.96
C LYS A 92 -14.20 -7.24 -11.09
N ILE A 93 -14.07 -7.11 -9.76
CA ILE A 93 -14.58 -8.09 -8.80
C ILE A 93 -16.10 -8.19 -8.90
N GLY A 94 -16.83 -7.08 -8.95
CA GLY A 94 -18.29 -7.08 -9.10
C GLY A 94 -18.74 -7.66 -10.44
N THR A 95 -17.96 -7.55 -11.51
CA THR A 95 -18.29 -8.19 -12.78
C THR A 95 -18.01 -9.70 -12.75
N TYR A 96 -16.98 -10.12 -12.02
CA TYR A 96 -16.59 -11.53 -11.90
C TYR A 96 -17.48 -12.32 -10.94
N ALA A 97 -17.86 -11.71 -9.81
CA ALA A 97 -18.60 -12.35 -8.75
C ALA A 97 -19.97 -12.82 -9.24
N SER A 98 -20.21 -14.14 -9.16
CA SER A 98 -21.50 -14.73 -9.55
C SER A 98 -22.56 -14.63 -8.46
N GLN A 99 -22.12 -14.49 -7.20
CA GLN A 99 -22.97 -14.43 -6.03
C GLN A 99 -23.16 -13.00 -5.55
N ARG A 100 -24.26 -12.76 -4.83
CA ARG A 100 -24.51 -11.45 -4.22
C ARG A 100 -23.40 -11.06 -3.24
N ARG A 101 -22.92 -12.00 -2.42
CA ARG A 101 -21.82 -11.74 -1.50
C ARG A 101 -20.49 -12.01 -2.21
N VAL A 102 -19.66 -10.98 -2.32
CA VAL A 102 -18.27 -11.09 -2.75
C VAL A 102 -17.49 -11.82 -1.66
N THR A 103 -16.71 -12.82 -2.07
CA THR A 103 -15.83 -13.57 -1.16
C THR A 103 -14.38 -13.21 -1.38
N ARG A 104 -13.54 -13.69 -0.46
CA ARG A 104 -12.09 -13.64 -0.58
C ARG A 104 -11.57 -14.25 -1.88
N GLU A 105 -12.15 -15.37 -2.30
CA GLU A 105 -11.78 -16.08 -3.53
C GLU A 105 -12.10 -15.23 -4.78
N ASP A 106 -13.22 -14.50 -4.79
CA ASP A 106 -13.56 -13.59 -5.88
C ASP A 106 -12.52 -12.46 -6.00
N ILE A 107 -12.07 -11.92 -4.87
CA ILE A 107 -11.01 -10.90 -4.83
C ILE A 107 -9.71 -11.48 -5.39
N ASP A 108 -9.27 -12.62 -4.86
CA ASP A 108 -8.00 -13.25 -5.23
C ASP A 108 -7.97 -13.71 -6.70
N ALA A 109 -9.13 -13.95 -7.32
CA ALA A 109 -9.24 -14.38 -8.71
C ALA A 109 -8.97 -13.27 -9.74
N VAL A 110 -9.35 -12.01 -9.45
CA VAL A 110 -9.32 -10.92 -10.46
C VAL A 110 -8.69 -9.61 -10.00
N ALA A 111 -8.50 -9.42 -8.70
CA ALA A 111 -7.86 -8.24 -8.18
C ALA A 111 -6.36 -8.26 -8.50
N ILE A 112 -5.81 -7.12 -8.90
CA ILE A 112 -4.38 -6.97 -9.14
C ILE A 112 -3.75 -6.42 -7.85
N PRO A 113 -2.85 -7.18 -7.21
CA PRO A 113 -2.19 -6.72 -6.01
C PRO A 113 -1.18 -5.61 -6.32
N VAL A 114 -1.04 -4.67 -5.39
CA VAL A 114 0.07 -3.70 -5.43
C VAL A 114 1.38 -4.38 -5.04
N LEU A 115 2.49 -3.85 -5.54
CA LEU A 115 3.83 -4.41 -5.29
C LEU A 115 4.13 -4.61 -3.79
N ASP A 116 3.70 -3.68 -2.94
CA ASP A 116 3.85 -3.80 -1.48
C ASP A 116 3.13 -5.05 -0.93
N ALA A 117 1.93 -5.36 -1.43
CA ALA A 117 1.16 -6.54 -1.02
C ALA A 117 1.80 -7.83 -1.54
N VAL A 118 2.31 -7.84 -2.77
CA VAL A 118 3.02 -8.99 -3.35
C VAL A 118 4.29 -9.29 -2.55
N VAL A 119 5.11 -8.28 -2.27
CA VAL A 119 6.32 -8.42 -1.45
C VAL A 119 5.98 -8.86 -0.03
N PHE A 120 4.88 -8.35 0.56
CA PHE A 120 4.41 -8.83 1.84
C PHE A 120 4.12 -10.35 1.79
N GLN A 121 3.35 -10.81 0.80
CA GLN A 121 3.01 -12.24 0.65
C GLN A 121 4.25 -13.11 0.47
N MET A 122 5.23 -12.65 -0.32
CA MET A 122 6.52 -13.32 -0.48
C MET A 122 7.26 -13.46 0.86
N THR A 123 7.33 -12.37 1.64
CA THR A 123 7.99 -12.40 2.96
C THR A 123 7.23 -13.27 3.98
N ASP A 124 5.90 -13.32 3.92
CA ASP A 124 5.10 -14.20 4.77
C ASP A 124 5.27 -15.69 4.40
N ALA A 125 5.40 -16.00 3.10
CA ALA A 125 5.73 -17.35 2.64
C ALA A 125 7.11 -17.80 3.18
N MET A 126 8.12 -16.94 3.09
CA MET A 126 9.43 -17.18 3.72
C MET A 126 9.31 -17.39 5.23
N ALA A 127 8.47 -16.61 5.91
CA ALA A 127 8.23 -16.74 7.35
C ALA A 127 7.67 -18.13 7.70
N ARG A 128 6.77 -18.65 6.86
CA ARG A 128 6.17 -19.99 6.99
C ARG A 128 7.10 -21.12 6.57
N GLY A 129 8.20 -20.81 5.87
CA GLY A 129 9.13 -21.80 5.33
C GLY A 129 8.69 -22.37 3.99
N ASP A 130 7.72 -21.73 3.36
CA ASP A 130 7.25 -22.03 2.02
C ASP A 130 8.14 -21.25 1.03
N PHE A 131 9.34 -21.79 0.82
CA PHE A 131 10.35 -21.14 -0.02
C PHE A 131 10.04 -21.26 -1.50
N ASP A 132 9.41 -22.36 -1.92
CA ASP A 132 8.99 -22.56 -3.29
C ASP A 132 8.00 -21.46 -3.71
N LYS A 133 7.04 -21.13 -2.84
CA LYS A 133 6.12 -20.01 -3.07
C LYS A 133 6.84 -18.66 -3.10
N ALA A 134 7.77 -18.42 -2.19
CA ALA A 134 8.51 -17.16 -2.17
C ALA A 134 9.37 -16.97 -3.45
N ALA A 135 10.01 -18.05 -3.91
CA ALA A 135 10.80 -18.06 -5.14
C ALA A 135 9.92 -17.87 -6.39
N ALA A 136 8.75 -18.52 -6.44
CA ALA A 136 7.78 -18.33 -7.53
C ALA A 136 7.34 -16.87 -7.64
N VAL A 137 6.97 -16.24 -6.51
CA VAL A 137 6.57 -14.82 -6.49
C VAL A 137 7.71 -13.90 -6.94
N MET A 138 8.95 -14.15 -6.52
CA MET A 138 10.11 -13.39 -7.00
C MET A 138 10.29 -13.56 -8.52
N GLY A 139 10.16 -14.79 -9.02
CA GLY A 139 10.23 -15.10 -10.45
C GLY A 139 9.17 -14.37 -11.26
N ASP A 140 7.93 -14.35 -10.78
CA ASP A 140 6.82 -13.65 -11.44
C ASP A 140 7.07 -12.14 -11.50
N LEU A 141 7.56 -11.53 -10.40
CA LEU A 141 7.89 -10.11 -10.35
C LEU A 141 9.01 -9.74 -11.34
N LEU A 142 10.04 -10.56 -11.45
CA LEU A 142 11.12 -10.37 -12.42
C LEU A 142 10.62 -10.57 -13.85
N HIS A 143 9.76 -11.57 -14.09
CA HIS A 143 9.17 -11.84 -15.40
C HIS A 143 8.27 -10.70 -15.88
N MET A 144 7.58 -10.01 -14.96
CA MET A 144 6.80 -8.80 -15.23
C MET A 144 7.67 -7.56 -15.55
N GLN A 145 9.00 -7.72 -15.69
CA GLN A 145 9.95 -6.66 -15.98
C GLN A 145 9.95 -5.51 -14.95
N GLU A 146 9.61 -5.81 -13.71
CA GLU A 146 9.79 -4.86 -12.62
C GLU A 146 11.29 -4.62 -12.41
N GLN A 147 11.69 -3.35 -12.35
CA GLN A 147 13.10 -3.00 -12.22
C GLN A 147 13.66 -3.58 -10.90
N PRO A 148 14.74 -4.39 -10.94
CA PRO A 148 15.28 -5.05 -9.75
C PRO A 148 15.58 -4.07 -8.59
N ILE A 149 16.04 -2.86 -8.91
CA ILE A 149 16.33 -1.83 -7.91
C ILE A 149 15.05 -1.32 -7.22
N LYS A 150 13.93 -1.22 -7.95
CA LYS A 150 12.62 -0.85 -7.41
C LYS A 150 12.11 -1.96 -6.50
N LEU A 151 12.23 -3.22 -6.93
CA LEU A 151 11.86 -4.38 -6.12
C LEU A 151 12.68 -4.44 -4.82
N LEU A 152 14.00 -4.26 -4.90
CA LEU A 152 14.85 -4.18 -3.72
C LEU A 152 14.43 -3.06 -2.75
N SER A 153 14.00 -1.91 -3.29
CA SER A 153 13.54 -0.79 -2.45
C SER A 153 12.31 -1.15 -1.60
N VAL A 154 11.38 -1.93 -2.18
CA VAL A 154 10.16 -2.42 -1.50
C VAL A 154 10.51 -3.54 -0.52
N ILE A 155 11.32 -4.51 -0.92
CA ILE A 155 11.82 -5.58 -0.03
C ILE A 155 12.55 -4.97 1.17
N GLY A 156 13.46 -4.02 0.94
CA GLY A 156 14.19 -3.35 1.99
C GLY A 156 13.27 -2.59 2.96
N ARG A 157 12.20 -1.96 2.45
CA ARG A 157 11.17 -1.33 3.30
C ARG A 157 10.45 -2.37 4.16
N GLN A 158 10.00 -3.47 3.56
CA GLN A 158 9.34 -4.57 4.26
C GLN A 158 10.24 -5.19 5.34
N MET A 159 11.53 -5.38 5.08
CA MET A 159 12.48 -5.88 6.08
C MET A 159 12.68 -4.91 7.25
N ARG A 160 12.73 -3.59 6.98
CA ARG A 160 12.77 -2.58 8.05
C ARG A 160 11.50 -2.58 8.88
N GLN A 161 10.33 -2.68 8.24
CA GLN A 161 9.04 -2.80 8.90
C GLN A 161 9.01 -4.04 9.81
N LEU A 162 9.44 -5.19 9.30
CA LEU A 162 9.51 -6.44 10.05
C LEU A 162 10.47 -6.35 11.24
N TYR A 163 11.63 -5.70 11.07
CA TYR A 163 12.58 -5.46 12.15
C TYR A 163 12.00 -4.54 13.23
N SER A 164 11.37 -3.42 12.85
CA SER A 164 10.68 -2.53 13.79
C SER A 164 9.55 -3.24 14.53
N ALA A 165 8.77 -4.08 13.84
CA ALA A 165 7.72 -4.89 14.46
C ALA A 165 8.29 -5.91 15.45
N ARG A 166 9.43 -6.53 15.12
CA ARG A 166 10.09 -7.45 16.04
C ARG A 166 10.60 -6.77 17.29
N LEU A 167 11.18 -5.56 17.16
CA LEU A 167 11.60 -4.72 18.28
C LEU A 167 10.41 -4.26 19.13
N ALA A 168 9.29 -3.91 18.50
CA ALA A 168 8.06 -3.54 19.21
C ALA A 168 7.57 -4.69 20.09
N LEU A 169 7.58 -5.93 19.57
CA LEU A 169 7.22 -7.12 20.34
C LEU A 169 8.15 -7.37 21.54
N GLU A 170 9.47 -7.19 21.39
CA GLU A 170 10.43 -7.28 22.50
C GLU A 170 10.14 -6.26 23.62
N GLN A 171 9.70 -5.06 23.23
CA GLN A 171 9.34 -3.98 24.16
C GLN A 171 7.89 -4.06 24.64
N LYS A 172 7.16 -5.16 24.35
CA LYS A 172 5.73 -5.33 24.66
C LYS A 172 4.83 -4.21 24.10
N LYS A 173 5.22 -3.62 22.98
CA LYS A 173 4.43 -2.65 22.22
C LYS A 173 3.53 -3.37 21.22
N GLY A 174 2.38 -2.78 20.92
CA GLY A 174 1.36 -3.35 20.03
C GLY A 174 1.18 -2.59 18.71
N THR A 175 0.06 -2.85 18.05
CA THR A 175 -0.31 -2.31 16.73
C THR A 175 -0.23 -0.79 16.65
N ALA A 176 -0.74 -0.08 17.65
CA ALA A 176 -0.76 1.39 17.68
C ALA A 176 0.63 2.02 17.53
N TYR A 177 1.65 1.43 18.16
CA TYR A 177 3.02 1.92 18.06
C TYR A 177 3.58 1.79 16.64
N LEU A 178 3.28 0.68 15.94
CA LEU A 178 3.73 0.51 14.56
C LEU A 178 2.98 1.43 13.60
N MET A 179 1.69 1.64 13.83
CA MET A 179 0.90 2.57 13.03
C MET A 179 1.48 3.98 13.12
N GLU A 180 1.81 4.44 14.33
CA GLU A 180 2.46 5.74 14.53
C GLU A 180 3.84 5.79 13.86
N LEU A 181 4.69 4.79 14.11
CA LEU A 181 6.06 4.75 13.60
C LEU A 181 6.14 4.78 12.06
N TRP A 182 5.23 4.09 11.38
CA TRP A 182 5.22 3.95 9.93
C TRP A 182 4.16 4.81 9.24
N GLY A 183 3.43 5.63 9.99
CA GLY A 183 2.33 6.44 9.47
C GLY A 183 1.19 5.62 8.85
N MET A 184 0.99 4.37 9.30
CA MET A 184 -0.07 3.51 8.78
C MET A 184 -1.42 4.05 9.25
N LYS A 185 -2.34 4.23 8.29
CA LYS A 185 -3.70 4.75 8.55
C LYS A 185 -4.69 3.65 8.96
N SER A 186 -4.26 2.40 8.89
CA SER A 186 -5.06 1.21 9.17
C SER A 186 -4.35 0.27 10.13
N SER A 187 -5.12 -0.40 11.00
CA SER A 187 -4.57 -1.39 11.94
C SER A 187 -4.20 -2.70 11.25
N TYR A 188 -4.94 -3.06 10.19
CA TYR A 188 -4.83 -4.35 9.51
C TYR A 188 -3.40 -4.66 9.00
N PRO A 189 -2.70 -3.77 8.27
CA PRO A 189 -1.32 -4.02 7.85
C PRO A 189 -0.35 -4.15 9.04
N ALA A 190 -0.55 -3.34 10.09
CA ALA A 190 0.27 -3.38 11.30
C ALA A 190 0.07 -4.69 12.09
N GLU A 191 -1.16 -5.18 12.18
CA GLU A 191 -1.49 -6.48 12.78
C GLU A 191 -0.84 -7.62 12.01
N LYS A 192 -0.97 -7.63 10.67
CA LYS A 192 -0.33 -8.61 9.80
C LYS A 192 1.19 -8.60 9.93
N LEU A 193 1.79 -7.42 10.04
CA LEU A 193 3.22 -7.27 10.25
C LEU A 193 3.67 -7.80 11.62
N LEU A 194 2.89 -7.58 12.69
CA LEU A 194 3.17 -8.16 14.01
C LEU A 194 3.02 -9.68 14.01
N GLU A 195 1.99 -10.21 13.34
CA GLU A 195 1.82 -11.65 13.13
C GLU A 195 3.03 -12.27 12.43
N ALA A 196 3.50 -11.66 11.35
CA ALA A 196 4.70 -12.09 10.64
C ALA A 196 5.95 -12.00 11.51
N ALA A 197 6.14 -10.88 12.23
CA ALA A 197 7.32 -10.65 13.08
C ALA A 197 7.49 -11.71 14.18
N ARG A 198 6.42 -12.30 14.70
CA ARG A 198 6.49 -13.38 15.69
C ARG A 198 7.20 -14.64 15.16
N ARG A 199 7.30 -14.82 13.85
CA ARG A 199 7.93 -15.99 13.21
C ARG A 199 9.43 -15.85 13.04
N PHE A 200 9.99 -14.65 13.25
CA PHE A 200 11.40 -14.36 13.05
C PHE A 200 12.10 -13.96 14.36
N SER A 201 13.38 -14.31 14.47
CA SER A 201 14.24 -13.87 15.55
C SER A 201 14.71 -12.43 15.30
N LEU A 202 15.00 -11.69 16.38
CA LEU A 202 15.54 -10.34 16.27
C LEU A 202 16.89 -10.30 15.49
N PRO A 203 17.84 -11.23 15.71
CA PRO A 203 19.06 -11.31 14.90
C PRO A 203 18.79 -11.54 13.41
N TRP A 204 17.81 -12.38 13.07
CA TRP A 204 17.42 -12.61 11.67
C TRP A 204 16.91 -11.33 11.02
N CYS A 205 15.98 -10.62 11.66
CA CYS A 205 15.45 -9.36 11.11
C CYS A 205 16.53 -8.30 10.93
N ARG A 206 17.46 -8.20 11.89
CA ARG A 206 18.61 -7.30 11.80
C ARG A 206 19.51 -7.66 10.61
N ASN A 207 19.84 -8.94 10.45
CA ASN A 207 20.62 -9.43 9.33
C ASN A 207 19.93 -9.13 8.00
N ALA A 208 18.62 -9.36 7.91
CA ALA A 208 17.85 -9.11 6.69
C ALA A 208 17.93 -7.66 6.21
N VAL A 209 17.83 -6.70 7.13
CA VAL A 209 18.00 -5.27 6.81
C VAL A 209 19.41 -4.97 6.33
N ILE A 210 20.44 -5.55 6.98
CA ILE A 210 21.85 -5.37 6.58
C ILE A 210 22.10 -5.95 5.18
N ARG A 211 21.61 -7.16 4.90
CA ARG A 211 21.75 -7.80 3.59
C ARG A 211 21.08 -6.98 2.50
N CYS A 212 19.87 -6.46 2.73
CA CYS A 212 19.21 -5.57 1.77
C CYS A 212 20.08 -4.32 1.45
N ALA A 213 20.71 -3.72 2.46
CA ALA A 213 21.59 -2.56 2.24
C ALA A 213 22.88 -2.92 1.47
N GLN A 214 23.45 -4.09 1.73
CA GLN A 214 24.62 -4.60 1.00
C GLN A 214 24.27 -4.91 -0.46
N THR A 215 23.10 -5.50 -0.71
CA THR A 215 22.59 -5.75 -2.07
C THR A 215 22.35 -4.44 -2.82
N ASP A 216 21.80 -3.41 -2.15
CA ASP A 216 21.54 -2.10 -2.75
C ASP A 216 22.85 -1.42 -3.17
N LEU A 217 23.87 -1.50 -2.32
CA LEU A 217 25.21 -1.02 -2.64
C LEU A 217 25.81 -1.79 -3.83
N ALA A 218 25.71 -3.12 -3.83
CA ALA A 218 26.23 -3.95 -4.92
C ALA A 218 25.58 -3.62 -6.27
N MET A 219 24.26 -3.38 -6.30
CA MET A 219 23.53 -2.98 -7.51
C MET A 219 23.96 -1.61 -8.04
N LYS A 220 24.30 -0.67 -7.14
CA LYS A 220 24.64 0.72 -7.53
C LYS A 220 26.12 0.92 -7.86
N SER A 221 27.00 0.16 -7.21
CA SER A 221 28.44 0.39 -7.28
C SER A 221 29.17 -0.40 -8.36
N VAL A 222 28.56 -1.48 -8.89
CA VAL A 222 29.19 -2.32 -9.90
C VAL A 222 28.55 -2.05 -11.26
N THR A 223 29.33 -1.48 -12.18
CA THR A 223 28.91 -1.28 -13.58
C THR A 223 28.61 -2.64 -14.22
N GLY A 224 27.40 -2.83 -14.74
CA GLY A 224 26.98 -4.10 -15.33
C GLY A 224 26.64 -5.19 -14.31
N ALA A 225 26.37 -4.84 -13.05
CA ALA A 225 25.88 -5.79 -12.05
C ALA A 225 24.62 -6.52 -12.57
N ASP A 226 24.61 -7.83 -12.42
CA ASP A 226 23.40 -8.61 -12.61
C ASP A 226 22.49 -8.44 -11.39
N ALA A 227 21.63 -7.41 -11.47
CA ALA A 227 20.74 -7.04 -10.39
C ALA A 227 19.68 -8.13 -10.10
N GLU A 228 19.29 -8.91 -11.10
CA GLU A 228 18.35 -10.03 -10.91
C GLU A 228 19.02 -11.14 -10.10
N SER A 229 20.23 -11.56 -10.49
CA SER A 229 20.99 -12.55 -9.72
C SER A 229 21.26 -12.10 -8.29
N LEU A 230 21.50 -10.81 -8.06
CA LEU A 230 21.66 -10.24 -6.71
C LEU A 230 20.38 -10.34 -5.87
N LEU A 231 19.20 -10.13 -6.46
CA LEU A 231 17.91 -10.32 -5.76
C LEU A 231 17.63 -11.78 -5.43
N VAL A 232 17.86 -12.67 -6.39
CA VAL A 232 17.69 -14.11 -6.19
C VAL A 232 18.63 -14.61 -5.09
N SER A 233 19.90 -14.18 -5.13
CA SER A 233 20.88 -14.50 -4.09
C SER A 233 20.44 -13.99 -2.71
N LEU A 234 19.94 -12.75 -2.63
CA LEU A 234 19.39 -12.19 -1.39
C LEU A 234 18.24 -13.06 -0.87
N LEU A 235 17.29 -13.47 -1.72
CA LEU A 235 16.17 -14.32 -1.30
C LEU A 235 16.67 -15.66 -0.71
N LEU A 236 17.60 -16.32 -1.38
CA LEU A 236 18.17 -17.60 -0.96
C LEU A 236 18.91 -17.48 0.39
N GLU A 237 19.69 -16.42 0.58
CA GLU A 237 20.39 -16.17 1.84
C GLU A 237 19.42 -15.96 3.00
N LEU A 238 18.37 -15.16 2.79
CA LEU A 238 17.35 -14.91 3.80
C LEU A 238 16.56 -16.18 4.14
N ALA A 239 16.34 -17.04 3.16
CA ALA A 239 15.68 -18.33 3.33
C ALA A 239 16.51 -19.31 4.19
N ASN A 240 17.83 -19.35 3.98
CA ASN A 240 18.69 -20.36 4.58
C ASN A 240 19.13 -20.04 6.03
N HIS A 241 18.97 -18.79 6.49
CA HIS A 241 19.29 -18.41 7.86
C HIS A 241 18.25 -18.93 8.87
N LYS A 242 18.71 -19.46 10.01
CA LYS A 242 17.85 -19.91 11.12
C LYS A 242 16.92 -18.78 11.57
N ARG A 243 15.62 -19.00 11.38
CA ARG A 243 14.53 -18.06 11.72
C ARG A 243 14.22 -18.02 13.23
N LYS A 244 14.65 -19.05 13.97
CA LYS A 244 14.57 -19.18 15.44
C LYS A 244 15.93 -19.59 16.00
#